data_AF-A0A9Q0YC34-F1
#
_entry.id   AF-A0A9Q0YC34-F1
#
_cell.length_a   1.000
_cell.length_b   1.000
_cell.length_c   1.000
_cell.angle_alpha   90.00
_cell.angle_beta   90.00
_cell.angle_gamma   90.00
#
_symmetry.space_group_name_H-M   'P 1'
#
loop_
_entity.id
_entity.type
_entity.pdbx_description
1 polymer ?
#
loop_
_entity_poly.entity_id
_entity_poly.type
_entity_poly.pdbx_seq_one_letter_code
_entity_poly.pdbx_strand_id
1 'polypeptide(L)'
;MFLDSALDIHELTNTINSYTGFCEDLVIPQRPVKCYPNKPWITKEIQYLLSRKKHLFKSGTKQELKIIQSEINTAIKREDVYRRKIENNFMTNNIRSVWDGLG
;
A
#
# COMPACT_ATOMS: atom_id res chain seq x y z
N MET A 1 20.92 -9.74 -36.56
CA MET A 1 21.44 -9.61 -35.18
C MET A 1 21.12 -10.82 -34.30
N PHE A 2 19.86 -11.23 -34.06
CA PHE A 2 19.57 -12.46 -33.30
C PHE A 2 19.66 -13.76 -34.14
N LEU A 3 19.34 -13.68 -35.45
CA LEU A 3 19.37 -14.82 -36.37
C LEU A 3 20.79 -15.18 -36.84
N ASP A 4 21.73 -14.23 -36.79
CA ASP A 4 23.12 -14.44 -37.24
C ASP A 4 24.02 -15.02 -36.15
N SER A 5 23.54 -15.07 -34.90
CA SER A 5 24.32 -15.44 -33.72
C SER A 5 23.96 -16.79 -33.12
N ALA A 6 22.82 -17.39 -33.50
CA ALA A 6 22.36 -18.66 -32.95
C ALA A 6 22.80 -19.81 -33.86
N LEU A 7 23.57 -20.75 -33.30
CA LEU A 7 24.04 -21.95 -34.02
C LEU A 7 22.99 -23.07 -34.01
N ASP A 8 21.99 -22.96 -33.14
CA ASP A 8 20.92 -23.94 -32.96
C ASP A 8 19.55 -23.28 -32.71
N ILE A 9 18.48 -23.96 -33.14
CA ILE A 9 17.09 -23.53 -32.95
C ILE A 9 16.76 -23.40 -31.47
N HIS A 10 17.31 -24.27 -30.63
CA HIS A 10 17.07 -24.22 -29.20
C HIS A 10 17.69 -22.96 -28.57
N GLU A 11 18.90 -22.60 -29.00
CA GLU A 11 19.59 -21.38 -28.58
C GLU A 11 18.84 -20.12 -29.04
N LEU A 12 18.35 -20.10 -30.28
CA LEU A 12 17.53 -19.01 -30.80
C LEU A 12 16.24 -18.85 -29.99
N THR A 13 15.56 -19.96 -29.69
CA THR A 13 14.32 -19.99 -28.92
C THR A 13 14.56 -19.46 -27.50
N ASN A 14 15.63 -19.92 -26.85
CA ASN A 14 16.02 -19.44 -25.53
C ASN A 14 16.32 -17.94 -25.53
N THR A 15 17.07 -17.46 -26.53
CA THR A 15 17.43 -16.05 -26.67
C THR A 15 16.20 -15.16 -26.84
N ILE A 16 15.27 -15.55 -27.73
CA ILE A 16 14.02 -14.82 -27.94
C ILE A 16 13.18 -14.83 -26.66
N ASN A 17 13.05 -15.97 -25.99
CA ASN A 17 12.28 -16.10 -24.76
C ASN A 17 12.86 -15.23 -23.62
N SER A 18 14.18 -15.21 -23.46
CA SER A 18 14.86 -14.32 -22.50
C SER A 18 14.66 -12.85 -22.83
N TYR A 19 14.69 -12.48 -24.11
CA TYR A 19 14.46 -11.09 -24.52
C TYR A 19 13.00 -10.66 -24.30
N THR A 20 12.03 -11.55 -24.53
CA THR A 20 10.63 -11.30 -24.20
C THR A 20 10.45 -11.06 -22.70
N GLY A 21 11.02 -11.93 -21.85
CA GLY A 21 10.98 -11.75 -20.39
C GLY A 21 11.65 -10.44 -19.94
N PHE A 22 12.77 -10.07 -20.55
CA PHE A 22 13.41 -8.76 -20.32
C PHE A 22 12.50 -7.59 -20.69
N CYS A 23 11.82 -7.65 -21.83
CA CYS A 23 10.88 -6.61 -22.25
C CYS A 23 9.70 -6.51 -21.27
N GLU A 24 9.17 -7.64 -20.80
CA GLU A 24 8.12 -7.68 -19.80
C GLU A 24 8.56 -7.01 -18.50
N ASP A 25 9.75 -7.35 -18.00
CA ASP A 25 10.32 -6.75 -16.79
C ASP A 25 10.60 -5.25 -16.94
N LEU A 26 10.98 -4.80 -18.14
CA LEU A 26 11.29 -3.39 -18.42
C LEU A 26 10.04 -2.52 -18.59
N VAL A 27 8.97 -3.08 -19.17
CA VAL A 27 7.71 -2.36 -19.44
C VAL A 27 6.76 -2.42 -18.26
N ILE A 28 6.78 -3.49 -17.46
CA ILE A 28 5.89 -3.67 -16.32
C ILE A 28 6.56 -3.10 -15.06
N PRO A 29 6.12 -1.93 -14.54
CA PRO A 29 6.71 -1.38 -13.32
C PRO A 29 6.42 -2.31 -12.14
N GLN A 30 7.47 -2.98 -11.65
CA GLN A 30 7.42 -3.79 -10.44
C GLN A 30 7.25 -2.86 -9.22
N ARG A 31 6.06 -2.91 -8.59
CA ARG A 31 5.77 -2.15 -7.37
C ARG A 31 5.78 -3.08 -6.16
N PRO A 32 6.90 -3.21 -5.44
CA PRO A 32 6.95 -4.08 -4.26
C PRO A 32 6.00 -3.56 -3.18
N VAL A 33 5.01 -4.38 -2.83
CA VAL A 33 4.06 -4.07 -1.75
C VAL A 33 4.65 -4.56 -0.42
N LYS A 34 5.08 -3.64 0.44
CA LYS A 34 5.47 -3.98 1.82
C LYS A 34 4.23 -4.19 2.69
N CYS A 35 3.98 -5.44 3.07
CA CYS A 35 2.96 -5.81 4.05
C CYS A 35 3.60 -5.84 5.45
N TYR A 36 3.02 -5.09 6.39
CA TYR A 36 3.43 -5.10 7.80
C TYR A 36 2.36 -5.86 8.60
N PRO A 37 2.73 -6.86 9.42
CA PRO A 37 1.77 -7.75 10.09
C PRO A 37 0.87 -7.02 11.09
N ASN A 38 1.38 -5.99 11.78
CA ASN A 38 0.59 -5.14 12.67
C ASN A 38 0.82 -3.68 12.27
N LYS A 39 -0.07 -3.10 11.47
CA LYS A 39 -0.07 -1.66 11.17
C LYS A 39 -0.85 -0.96 12.29
N PRO A 40 -0.20 -0.35 13.31
CA PRO A 40 -0.92 0.31 14.40
C PRO A 40 -1.82 1.45 13.92
N TRP A 41 -1.55 2.01 12.74
CA TRP A 41 -2.37 3.06 12.13
C TRP A 41 -3.59 2.54 11.34
N ILE A 42 -3.80 1.22 11.25
CA ILE A 42 -5.01 0.63 10.66
C ILE A 42 -5.90 0.15 11.81
N THR A 43 -6.65 1.07 12.38
CA THR A 43 -7.64 0.77 13.42
C THR A 43 -8.87 0.06 12.84
N LYS A 44 -9.67 -0.58 13.71
CA LYS A 44 -10.94 -1.24 13.33
C LYS A 44 -11.88 -0.30 12.56
N GLU A 45 -11.88 0.99 12.92
CA GLU A 45 -12.63 2.05 12.22
C GLU A 45 -12.18 2.16 10.76
N ILE A 46 -10.86 2.28 10.51
CA ILE A 46 -10.30 2.38 9.15
C ILE A 46 -10.58 1.11 8.35
N GLN A 47 -10.47 -0.08 8.96
CA GLN A 47 -10.81 -1.35 8.28
C GLN A 47 -12.28 -1.42 7.87
N TYR A 48 -13.18 -0.96 8.75
CA TYR A 48 -14.62 -0.89 8.47
C TYR A 48 -14.90 0.07 7.31
N LEU A 49 -14.31 1.27 7.32
CA LEU A 49 -14.46 2.26 6.25
C LEU A 49 -13.93 1.74 4.90
N LEU A 50 -12.78 1.06 4.90
CA LEU A 50 -12.22 0.44 3.68
C LEU A 50 -13.13 -0.65 3.14
N SER A 51 -13.70 -1.48 4.01
CA SER A 51 -14.65 -2.53 3.63
C SER A 51 -15.91 -1.93 3.03
N ARG A 52 -16.50 -0.93 3.68
CA ARG A 52 -17.68 -0.21 3.19
C ARG A 52 -17.40 0.50 1.86
N LYS A 53 -16.21 1.09 1.67
CA LYS A 53 -15.81 1.67 0.38
C LYS A 53 -15.75 0.62 -0.72
N LYS A 54 -15.24 -0.59 -0.42
CA LYS A 54 -15.21 -1.71 -1.38
C LYS A 54 -16.62 -2.13 -1.80
N HIS A 55 -17.60 -2.11 -0.88
CA HIS A 55 -19.01 -2.36 -1.22
C HIS A 55 -19.58 -1.24 -2.10
N LEU A 56 -19.40 0.03 -1.70
CA LEU A 56 -19.88 1.19 -2.46
C LEU A 56 -19.23 1.29 -3.85
N PHE A 57 -18.00 0.81 -4.03
CA PHE A 57 -17.37 0.78 -5.35
C PHE A 57 -18.11 -0.12 -6.35
N LYS A 58 -18.81 -1.14 -5.86
CA LYS A 58 -19.57 -2.08 -6.70
C LYS A 58 -20.99 -1.60 -6.99
N SER A 59 -21.65 -0.95 -6.04
CA SER A 59 -23.10 -0.68 -6.10
C SER A 59 -23.52 0.74 -5.74
N GLY A 60 -22.59 1.60 -5.34
CA GLY A 60 -22.85 2.94 -4.84
C GLY A 60 -22.74 4.04 -5.90
N THR A 61 -23.23 5.21 -5.54
CA THR A 61 -23.15 6.44 -6.33
C THR A 61 -21.78 7.13 -6.19
N LYS A 62 -21.48 8.04 -7.12
CA LYS A 62 -20.26 8.86 -7.04
C LYS A 62 -20.22 9.72 -5.77
N GLN A 63 -21.36 10.18 -5.29
CA GLN A 63 -21.49 10.97 -4.06
C GLN A 63 -21.11 10.13 -2.84
N GLU A 64 -21.63 8.92 -2.72
CA GLU A 64 -21.30 8.01 -1.61
C GLU A 64 -19.81 7.64 -1.60
N LEU A 65 -19.20 7.46 -2.78
CA LEU A 65 -17.76 7.23 -2.90
C LEU A 65 -16.93 8.43 -2.44
N LYS A 66 -17.39 9.67 -2.72
CA LYS A 66 -16.71 10.88 -2.23
C LYS A 66 -16.83 11.02 -0.72
N ILE A 67 -18.01 10.76 -0.16
CA ILE A 67 -18.26 10.83 1.28
C ILE A 67 -17.36 9.84 2.00
N ILE A 68 -17.36 8.56 1.59
CA ILE A 68 -16.56 7.56 2.29
C ILE A 68 -15.05 7.79 2.12
N GLN A 69 -14.62 8.36 1.00
CA GLN A 69 -13.22 8.77 0.85
C GLN A 69 -12.84 9.88 1.83
N SER A 70 -13.73 10.84 2.06
CA SER A 70 -13.54 11.90 3.05
C SER A 70 -13.47 11.34 4.48
N GLU A 71 -14.36 10.40 4.81
CA GLU A 71 -14.37 9.70 6.11
C GLU A 71 -13.04 8.97 6.35
N ILE A 72 -12.54 8.22 5.36
CA ILE A 72 -11.25 7.51 5.43
C ILE A 72 -10.11 8.50 5.67
N ASN A 73 -10.05 9.60 4.91
CA ASN A 73 -9.00 10.60 5.06
C ASN A 73 -9.02 11.23 6.46
N THR A 74 -10.21 11.47 6.99
CA THR A 74 -10.40 12.04 8.34
C THR A 74 -9.95 11.07 9.42
N ALA A 75 -10.28 9.79 9.31
CA ALA A 75 -9.85 8.76 10.25
C ALA A 75 -8.32 8.60 10.25
N ILE A 76 -7.70 8.54 9.07
CA ILE A 76 -6.23 8.46 8.95
C ILE A 76 -5.56 9.69 9.58
N LYS A 77 -6.10 10.89 9.36
CA LYS A 77 -5.57 12.12 9.95
C LYS A 77 -5.68 12.11 11.48
N ARG A 78 -6.78 11.60 12.05
CA ARG A 78 -6.96 11.45 13.49
C ARG A 78 -5.88 10.53 14.10
N GLU A 79 -5.67 9.37 13.49
CA GLU A 79 -4.63 8.42 13.93
C GLU A 79 -3.22 9.02 13.86
N ASP A 80 -2.95 9.82 12.83
CA ASP A 80 -1.67 10.49 12.64
C ASP A 80 -1.41 11.56 13.71
N VAL A 81 -2.43 12.35 14.06
CA VAL A 81 -2.35 13.33 15.15
C VAL A 81 -2.13 12.64 16.50
N TYR A 82 -2.85 11.55 16.78
CA TYR A 82 -2.68 10.78 18.01
C TYR A 82 -1.27 10.19 18.11
N ARG A 83 -0.74 9.61 17.03
CA ARG A 83 0.63 9.09 16.97
C ARG A 83 1.66 10.17 17.29
N ARG A 84 1.56 11.33 16.65
CA ARG A 84 2.49 12.46 16.93
C ARG A 84 2.41 12.94 18.37
N LYS A 85 1.21 12.96 18.97
CA LYS A 85 1.04 13.33 20.38
C LYS A 85 1.77 12.35 21.30
N ILE A 86 1.61 11.05 21.05
CA ILE A 86 2.34 10.00 21.77
C ILE A 86 3.86 10.17 21.60
N GLU A 87 4.34 10.28 20.36
CA GLU A 87 5.76 10.46 20.06
C GLU A 87 6.34 11.71 20.75
N ASN A 88 5.60 12.83 20.75
CA ASN A 88 6.04 14.05 21.43
C ASN A 88 6.10 13.89 22.96
N ASN A 89 5.16 13.15 23.57
CA ASN A 89 5.20 12.84 25.00
C ASN A 89 6.43 11.99 25.36
N PHE A 90 6.81 11.05 24.49
CA PHE A 90 8.05 10.26 24.64
C PHE A 90 9.31 11.13 24.51
N MET A 91 9.37 12.02 23.53
CA MET A 91 10.54 12.89 23.30
C MET A 91 10.73 13.93 24.40
N THR A 92 9.66 14.38 25.06
CA THR A 92 9.70 15.38 26.13
C THR A 92 9.93 14.79 27.53
N ASN A 93 10.27 13.50 27.62
CA ASN A 93 10.49 12.74 28.87
C ASN A 93 9.34 12.88 29.89
N ASN A 94 8.12 13.15 29.41
CA ASN A 94 6.95 13.31 30.24
C ASN A 94 6.26 11.95 30.42
N ILE A 95 6.96 11.04 31.09
CA ILE A 95 6.56 9.63 31.26
C ILE A 95 5.13 9.51 31.83
N ARG A 96 4.70 10.44 32.67
CA ARG A 96 3.37 10.45 33.30
C ARG A 96 2.23 10.60 32.27
N SER A 97 2.40 11.44 31.25
CA SER A 97 1.39 11.68 30.21
C SER A 97 1.35 10.58 29.14
N VAL A 98 2.41 9.77 29.04
CA VAL A 98 2.42 8.56 28.20
C VAL A 98 1.50 7.49 28.78
N TRP A 99 1.53 7.29 30.11
CA TRP A 99 0.70 6.28 30.78
C TRP A 99 -0.79 6.67 30.79
N ASP A 100 -1.13 7.94 30.94
CA ASP A 100 -2.52 8.43 30.81
C ASP A 100 -3.10 8.28 29.38
N GLY A 101 -2.24 8.19 28.36
CA GLY A 101 -2.66 8.02 26.96
C GLY A 101 -2.90 6.57 26.53
N LEU A 102 -2.50 5.59 27.36
CA LEU A 102 -2.63 4.15 27.13
C LEU A 102 -3.82 3.51 27.86
N GLY A 103 -4.52 4.27 28.70
CA GLY A 103 -5.70 3.85 29.47
C GLY A 103 -7.01 3.99 28.70
#